data_AF-A0A7W7VP08-F1
#
_entry.id   AF-A0A7W7VP08-F1
#
_cell.length_a   1.000
_cell.length_b   1.000
_cell.length_c   1.000
_cell.angle_alpha   90.00
_cell.angle_beta   90.00
_cell.angle_gamma   90.00
#
_symmetry.space_group_name_H-M   'P 1'
#
loop_
_entity.id
_entity.type
_entity.pdbx_description
1 polymer ?
#
loop_
_entity_poly.entity_id
_entity_poly.type
_entity_poly.pdbx_seq_one_letter_code
_entity_poly.pdbx_strand_id
1 'polypeptide(L)' 'MSPEQLAKAKKASSDATYFGQLAEAAEGLGVTRVQREKAAAELEKAVGRRKAAAYRESALQRAGAPPKGLRRWIG' A
#
# COMPACT_ATOMS: atom_id res chain seq x y z
N MET A 1 -4.15 22.01 18.56
CA MET A 1 -4.79 20.75 18.10
C MET A 1 -5.79 20.31 19.15
N SER A 2 -7.05 20.11 18.78
CA SER A 2 -8.05 19.53 19.69
C SER A 2 -7.73 18.05 19.95
N PRO A 3 -8.00 17.50 21.16
CA PRO A 3 -7.85 16.07 21.44
C PRO A 3 -8.58 15.17 20.42
N GLU A 4 -9.68 15.64 19.85
CA GLU A 4 -10.43 14.93 18.81
C GLU A 4 -9.68 14.90 17.46
N GLN A 5 -8.94 15.96 17.15
CA GLN A 5 -8.09 16.01 15.96
C GLN A 5 -6.86 15.10 16.12
N LEU A 6 -6.32 15.00 17.33
CA LEU A 6 -5.22 14.06 17.64
C LEU A 6 -5.67 12.61 17.50
N ALA A 7 -6.87 12.26 17.96
CA ALA A 7 -7.41 10.91 17.80
C ALA A 7 -7.68 10.56 16.33
N LYS A 8 -8.25 11.49 15.55
CA LYS A 8 -8.44 11.31 14.10
C LYS A 8 -7.11 11.18 13.36
N ALA A 9 -6.11 11.98 13.71
CA ALA A 9 -4.77 11.89 13.12
C ALA A 9 -4.08 10.56 13.46
N LYS A 10 -4.18 10.10 14.72
CA LYS A 10 -3.66 8.79 15.12
C LYS A 10 -4.34 7.65 14.38
N LYS A 11 -5.67 7.68 14.26
CA LYS A 11 -6.43 6.65 13.55
C LYS A 11 -6.06 6.61 12.07
N ALA A 12 -6.05 7.77 11.41
CA ALA A 12 -5.63 7.90 10.01
C ALA A 12 -4.17 7.44 9.81
N SER A 13 -3.28 7.71 10.75
CA SER A 13 -1.89 7.23 10.70
C SER A 13 -1.79 5.72 10.86
N SER A 14 -2.56 5.12 11.77
CA SER A 14 -2.61 3.66 11.93
C SER A 14 -3.15 2.98 10.69
N ASP A 15 -4.21 3.53 10.10
CA ASP A 15 -4.79 3.03 8.85
C ASP A 15 -3.79 3.14 7.69
N ALA A 16 -3.10 4.28 7.56
CA ALA A 16 -2.08 4.47 6.52
C ALA A 16 -0.89 3.50 6.68
N THR A 17 -0.42 3.26 7.90
CA THR A 17 0.63 2.28 8.19
C THR A 17 0.15 0.86 7.88
N TYR A 18 -1.07 0.51 8.28
CA TYR A 18 -1.69 -0.79 8.02
C TYR A 18 -1.83 -1.07 6.51
N PHE A 19 -2.36 -0.11 5.74
CA PHE A 19 -2.46 -0.24 4.27
C PHE A 19 -1.10 -0.27 3.59
N GLY A 20 -0.11 0.46 4.10
CA GLY A 20 1.27 0.40 3.62
C GLY A 20 1.88 -0.99 3.78
N GLN A 21 1.76 -1.58 4.97
CA GLN A 21 2.26 -2.94 5.26
C GLN A 21 1.56 -4.00 4.40
N LEU A 22 0.24 -3.89 4.24
CA LEU A 22 -0.53 -4.77 3.34
C LEU A 22 -0.06 -4.65 1.89
N ALA A 23 0.28 -3.45 1.43
CA ALA A 23 0.77 -3.23 0.08
C ALA A 23 2.18 -3.80 -0.14
N GLU A 24 3.08 -3.65 0.84
CA GLU A 24 4.43 -4.26 0.81
C GLU A 24 4.35 -5.79 0.80
N ALA A 25 3.49 -6.37 1.66
CA ALA A 25 3.21 -7.79 1.69
C ALA A 25 2.57 -8.28 0.37
N ALA A 26 1.67 -7.49 -0.23
CA ALA A 26 1.06 -7.80 -1.52
C ALA A 26 2.06 -7.77 -2.70
N GLU A 27 3.19 -7.07 -2.57
CA GLU A 27 4.29 -7.13 -3.55
C GLU A 27 5.24 -8.30 -3.31
N GLY A 28 5.16 -8.96 -2.14
CA GLY A 28 5.95 -10.14 -1.82
C GLY A 28 7.28 -9.82 -1.14
N LEU A 29 7.42 -8.63 -0.54
CA LEU A 29 8.59 -8.26 0.24
C LEU A 29 8.62 -9.08 1.55
N GLY A 30 9.41 -10.14 1.59
CA GLY A 30 9.63 -10.95 2.79
C GLY A 30 8.48 -11.88 3.21
N VAL A 31 7.50 -12.13 2.33
CA VAL A 31 6.34 -12.98 2.63
C VAL A 31 6.17 -14.11 1.61
N THR A 32 5.46 -15.16 2.01
CA THR A 32 5.15 -16.29 1.11
C THR A 32 4.08 -15.93 0.08
N ARG A 33 3.98 -16.71 -1.01
CA ARG A 33 2.97 -16.51 -2.06
C ARG A 33 1.53 -16.47 -1.51
N VAL A 34 1.22 -17.33 -0.55
CA VAL A 34 -0.13 -17.40 0.06
C VAL A 34 -0.42 -16.13 0.87
N GLN A 35 0.55 -15.63 1.62
CA GLN A 35 0.42 -14.39 2.37
C GLN A 35 0.28 -13.19 1.44
N ARG A 36 1.01 -13.18 0.33
CA ARG A 36 0.91 -12.16 -0.71
C ARG A 36 -0.51 -12.09 -1.29
N GLU A 37 -1.10 -13.24 -1.64
CA GLU A 37 -2.46 -13.30 -2.19
C GLU A 37 -3.52 -12.86 -1.16
N LYS A 38 -3.37 -13.28 0.11
CA LYS A 38 -4.23 -12.82 1.20
C LYS A 38 -4.13 -11.31 1.41
N ALA A 39 -2.92 -10.76 1.48
CA ALA A 39 -2.69 -9.33 1.66
C ALA A 39 -3.26 -8.51 0.49
N ALA A 40 -3.09 -9.00 -0.75
CA ALA A 40 -3.67 -8.36 -1.93
C ALA A 40 -5.21 -8.34 -1.88
N ALA A 41 -5.84 -9.47 -1.52
CA ALA A 41 -7.29 -9.56 -1.40
C ALA A 41 -7.84 -8.68 -0.26
N GLU A 42 -7.14 -8.64 0.89
CA GLU A 42 -7.52 -7.83 2.04
C GLU A 42 -7.41 -6.32 1.74
N LEU A 43 -6.32 -5.91 1.08
CA LEU A 43 -6.13 -4.53 0.61
C LEU A 43 -7.22 -4.14 -0.39
N GLU A 44 -7.52 -5.01 -1.36
CA GLU A 44 -8.59 -4.76 -2.34
C GLU A 44 -9.97 -4.67 -1.70
N LYS A 45 -10.27 -5.53 -0.71
CA LYS A 45 -11.55 -5.49 0.03
C LYS A 45 -11.68 -4.21 0.87
N ALA A 46 -10.59 -3.72 1.45
CA ALA A 46 -10.62 -2.56 2.34
C ALA A 46 -10.71 -1.22 1.60
N VAL A 47 -9.95 -1.03 0.51
CA VAL A 47 -9.86 0.27 -0.18
C VAL A 47 -10.41 0.25 -1.60
N GLY A 48 -10.74 -0.93 -2.14
CA GLY A 48 -11.15 -1.13 -3.52
C GLY A 48 -9.96 -1.28 -4.47
N ARG A 49 -10.21 -1.93 -5.61
CA ARG A 49 -9.19 -2.32 -6.60
C ARG A 49 -8.32 -1.16 -7.10
N ARG A 50 -8.92 0.00 -7.38
CA ARG A 50 -8.18 1.20 -7.84
C ARG A 50 -7.19 1.71 -6.79
N LYS A 51 -7.64 1.87 -5.54
CA LYS A 51 -6.77 2.37 -4.47
C LYS A 51 -5.71 1.34 -4.08
N ALA A 52 -6.06 0.06 -4.06
CA ALA A 52 -5.10 -1.01 -3.80
C ALA A 52 -3.93 -0.98 -4.80
N ALA A 53 -4.20 -0.74 -6.08
CA ALA A 53 -3.14 -0.57 -7.08
C ALA A 53 -2.23 0.64 -6.78
N ALA A 54 -2.79 1.78 -6.39
CA ALA A 54 -2.02 2.97 -6.02
C ALA A 54 -1.13 2.74 -4.78
N TYR A 55 -1.66 2.04 -3.76
CA TYR A 55 -0.87 1.67 -2.58
C TYR A 55 0.28 0.72 -2.93
N ARG A 56 0.03 -0.30 -3.77
CA ARG A 56 1.08 -1.23 -4.23
C ARG A 56 2.16 -0.52 -5.05
N GLU A 57 1.77 0.40 -5.92
CA GLU A 57 2.73 1.23 -6.66
C GLU A 57 3.54 2.13 -5.72
N SER A 58 2.91 2.71 -4.71
CA SER A 58 3.60 3.53 -3.70
C SER A 58 4.58 2.70 -2.86
N ALA A 59 4.22 1.45 -2.52
CA ALA A 59 5.11 0.51 -1.85
C ALA A 59 6.32 0.16 -2.73
N LEU A 60 6.11 -0.08 -4.03
CA LEU A 60 7.20 -0.29 -5.00
C LEU A 60 8.13 0.93 -5.11
N GLN A 61 7.57 2.14 -5.21
CA GLN A 61 8.36 3.37 -5.25
C GLN A 61 9.20 3.56 -3.98
N ARG A 62 8.63 3.27 -2.79
CA ARG A 62 9.36 3.30 -1.51
C ARG A 62 10.47 2.25 -1.45
N ALA A 63 10.23 1.07 -2.03
CA ALA A 63 11.24 0.04 -2.17
C ALA A 63 12.34 0.38 -3.21
N GLY A 64 12.28 1.57 -3.84
CA GLY A 64 13.25 2.02 -4.83
C GLY A 64 13.01 1.47 -6.23
N ALA A 65 11.89 0.79 -6.48
CA ALA A 65 11.54 0.33 -7.82
C ALA A 65 11.08 1.51 -8.69
N PRO A 66 11.53 1.59 -9.96
CA PRO A 66 11.09 2.64 -10.85
C PRO A 66 9.57 2.54 -11.10
N PRO A 67 8.85 3.67 -11.15
CA PRO A 67 7.42 3.65 -11.41
C PRO A 67 7.15 2.99 -12.76
N LYS A 68 6.15 2.10 -12.82
CA LYS A 68 5.84 1.31 -14.03
C LYS A 68 5.59 2.17 -15.27
N GLY A 69 5.21 3.44 -15.11
CA GLY A 69 5.01 4.40 -16.20
C GLY A 69 6.28 4.94 -16.86
N LEU A 70 7.44 4.90 -16.19
CA LEU A 70 8.66 5.53 -16.71
C LEU A 70 9.31 4.72 -17.86
N ARG A 71 8.97 3.45 -18.00
CA ARG A 71 9.43 2.61 -19.13
C ARG A 71 8.80 2.97 -20.47
N ARG A 72 7.77 3.84 -20.49
CA ARG A 72 6.97 4.10 -21.69
C ARG A 72 7.41 5.33 -22.50
N TRP A 73 8.45 6.04 -22.05
CA TRP A 73 8.98 7.26 -22.70
C TRP A 73 10.37 7.08 -23.32
N ILE A 74 10.97 5.88 -23.23
CA ILE A 74 12.30 5.57 -23.77
C ILE A 74 12.21 4.40 -24.77
N GLY A 75 11.14 4.36 -25.57
CA GLY A 75 10.92 3.35 -26.60
C GLY A 75 10.18 3.94 -27.79
#